data_AF-A0A9P6UF80-F1
#
_entry.id   AF-A0A9P6UF80-F1
#
_cell.length_a   1.000
_cell.length_b   1.000
_cell.length_c   1.000
_cell.angle_alpha   90.00
_cell.angle_beta   90.00
_cell.angle_gamma   90.00
#
_symmetry.space_group_name_H-M   'P 1'
#
loop_
_entity.id
_entity.type
_entity.pdbx_description
1 polymer ?
#
loop_
_entity_poly.entity_id
_entity_poly.type
_entity_poly.pdbx_seq_one_letter_code
_entity_poly.pdbx_strand_id
1 'polypeptide(L)'
;YEVYKCDHPKERTKFISKTACPEAPNPTTTCPKACTKEYNPVCAKLGNGKYQTFDNHCTFEVYMCEHPKEMIELISKTACPEEPPTIACDIACTGEQDTVCVKLGSGKYQTFESECSYVIYVCEHPKENTEIVSRTACPKEPTPTPTCDMACMDIWDPVCATFQDGRTETFGNDCELRNDMCGRPKENVDVTKGECPKS
;
A
#
# COMPACT_ATOMS: atom_id res chain seq x y z
N TYR A 1 -12.36 -22.55 -26.35
CA TYR A 1 -11.92 -21.38 -25.55
C TYR A 1 -13.05 -20.85 -24.68
N GLU A 2 -14.19 -20.46 -25.26
CA GLU A 2 -15.32 -19.91 -24.48
C GLU A 2 -15.95 -20.94 -23.51
N VAL A 3 -16.10 -22.20 -23.93
CA VAL A 3 -16.59 -23.29 -23.06
C VAL A 3 -15.67 -23.53 -21.86
N TYR A 4 -14.35 -23.62 -22.09
CA TYR A 4 -13.36 -23.84 -21.02
C TYR A 4 -13.35 -22.71 -19.97
N LYS A 5 -13.52 -21.46 -20.40
CA LYS A 5 -13.63 -20.31 -19.48
C LYS A 5 -14.90 -20.33 -18.62
N CYS A 6 -15.98 -20.93 -19.11
CA CYS A 6 -17.22 -21.10 -18.36
C CYS A 6 -17.02 -22.10 -17.20
N ASP A 7 -16.30 -23.20 -17.47
CA ASP A 7 -16.03 -24.24 -16.48
C ASP A 7 -14.93 -23.82 -15.47
N HIS A 8 -14.02 -22.90 -15.85
CA HIS A 8 -12.84 -22.52 -15.06
C HIS A 8 -12.78 -20.98 -14.83
N PRO A 9 -13.76 -20.37 -14.14
CA PRO A 9 -13.94 -18.91 -14.09
C PRO A 9 -12.83 -18.16 -13.33
N LYS A 10 -12.05 -18.87 -12.50
CA LYS A 10 -10.95 -18.29 -11.72
C LYS A 10 -9.59 -18.36 -12.43
N GLU A 11 -9.49 -19.05 -13.57
CA GLU A 11 -8.24 -19.20 -14.31
C GLU A 11 -8.11 -18.12 -15.39
N ARG A 12 -7.00 -17.36 -15.34
CA ARG A 12 -6.66 -16.40 -16.39
C ARG A 12 -6.01 -17.11 -17.57
N THR A 13 -6.84 -17.62 -18.47
CA THR A 13 -6.38 -18.20 -19.74
C THR A 13 -6.35 -17.18 -20.87
N LYS A 14 -5.29 -17.22 -21.69
CA LYS A 14 -5.13 -16.43 -22.92
C LYS A 14 -5.20 -17.36 -24.13
N PHE A 15 -5.95 -16.95 -25.14
CA PHE A 15 -5.97 -17.65 -26.42
C PHE A 15 -4.63 -17.44 -27.14
N ILE A 16 -3.93 -18.54 -27.50
CA ILE A 16 -2.63 -18.50 -28.20
C ILE A 16 -2.81 -18.83 -29.68
N SER A 17 -3.38 -19.98 -30.04
CA SER A 17 -3.67 -20.34 -31.44
C SER A 17 -4.84 -21.33 -31.57
N LYS A 18 -5.29 -21.54 -32.82
CA LYS A 18 -6.31 -22.55 -33.19
C LYS A 18 -5.70 -23.90 -33.57
N THR A 19 -4.37 -24.03 -33.59
CA THR A 19 -3.70 -25.30 -33.88
C THR A 19 -3.69 -26.21 -32.66
N ALA A 20 -3.61 -27.52 -32.88
CA ALA A 20 -3.41 -28.47 -31.79
C ALA A 20 -2.17 -28.05 -30.98
N CYS A 21 -2.27 -28.12 -29.65
CA CYS A 21 -1.11 -27.91 -28.80
C CYS A 21 -0.02 -28.90 -29.23
N PRO A 22 1.25 -28.46 -29.34
CA PRO A 22 2.33 -29.41 -29.52
C PRO A 22 2.25 -30.45 -28.39
N GLU A 23 2.35 -31.73 -28.75
CA GLU A 23 2.42 -32.79 -27.74
C GLU A 23 3.55 -32.45 -26.77
N ALA A 24 3.24 -32.48 -25.47
CA ALA A 24 4.27 -32.32 -24.46
C ALA A 24 5.35 -33.38 -24.74
N PRO A 25 6.65 -33.01 -24.73
CA PRO A 25 7.71 -33.98 -24.97
C PRO A 25 7.53 -35.15 -24.02
N ASN A 26 7.48 -36.35 -24.60
CA ASN A 26 7.29 -37.62 -23.91
C ASN A 26 8.31 -37.72 -22.74
N PRO A 27 7.89 -38.00 -21.49
CA PRO A 27 8.79 -38.07 -20.34
C PRO A 27 9.59 -39.38 -20.35
N THR A 28 10.43 -39.56 -21.36
CA THR A 28 11.50 -40.58 -21.38
C THR A 28 12.88 -39.93 -21.41
N THR A 29 12.98 -38.66 -21.00
CA THR A 29 14.23 -37.92 -20.97
C THR A 29 14.85 -38.05 -19.60
N THR A 30 15.76 -39.01 -19.44
CA THR A 30 16.69 -39.02 -18.29
C THR A 30 17.35 -37.66 -18.20
N CYS A 31 17.14 -36.94 -17.10
CA CYS A 31 17.77 -35.64 -16.90
C CYS A 31 19.31 -35.78 -16.92
N PRO A 32 20.03 -34.79 -17.46
CA PRO A 32 21.49 -34.80 -17.45
C PRO A 32 21.98 -34.98 -16.00
N LYS A 33 22.85 -35.96 -15.76
CA LYS A 33 23.39 -36.24 -14.41
C LYS A 33 24.76 -35.62 -14.16
N ALA A 34 25.36 -35.03 -15.18
CA ALA A 34 26.73 -34.53 -15.12
C ALA A 34 26.78 -33.07 -15.56
N CYS A 35 27.20 -32.22 -14.63
CA CYS A 35 27.57 -30.84 -14.89
C CYS A 35 29.05 -30.64 -14.58
N THR A 36 29.67 -29.67 -15.25
CA THR A 36 31.00 -29.19 -14.85
C THR A 36 30.92 -28.50 -13.48
N LYS A 37 32.04 -28.48 -12.74
CA LYS A 37 32.15 -27.77 -11.45
C LYS A 37 32.47 -26.28 -11.61
N GLU A 38 32.16 -25.71 -12.77
CA GLU A 38 32.38 -24.29 -13.02
C GLU A 38 31.35 -23.47 -12.26
N TYR A 39 31.78 -22.35 -11.67
CA TYR A 39 30.91 -21.43 -10.96
C TYR A 39 30.64 -20.19 -11.82
N ASN A 40 29.53 -20.22 -12.55
CA ASN A 40 28.99 -19.13 -13.37
C ASN A 40 27.51 -18.98 -13.01
N PRO A 41 27.21 -18.43 -11.82
CA PRO A 41 25.93 -18.63 -11.19
C PRO A 41 24.79 -17.97 -11.95
N VAL A 42 23.60 -18.55 -11.82
CA VAL A 42 22.36 -17.98 -12.35
C VAL A 42 21.32 -17.88 -11.24
N CYS A 43 20.42 -16.90 -11.36
CA CYS A 43 19.32 -16.70 -10.42
C CYS A 43 18.02 -17.06 -11.11
N ALA A 44 17.22 -17.91 -10.49
CA ALA A 44 15.87 -18.21 -10.95
C ALA A 44 14.83 -17.98 -9.85
N LYS A 45 13.63 -17.59 -10.26
CA LYS A 45 12.45 -17.51 -9.41
C LYS A 45 11.65 -18.79 -9.56
N LEU A 46 11.41 -19.46 -8.44
CA LEU A 46 10.69 -20.72 -8.33
C LEU A 46 9.17 -20.50 -8.29
N GLY A 47 8.39 -21.58 -8.42
CA GLY A 47 6.93 -21.50 -8.47
C GLY A 47 6.31 -20.99 -7.17
N ASN A 48 7.02 -21.14 -6.06
CA ASN A 48 6.65 -20.61 -4.74
C ASN A 48 7.03 -19.12 -4.53
N GLY A 49 7.62 -18.47 -5.53
CA GLY A 49 8.07 -17.08 -5.47
C GLY A 49 9.42 -16.84 -4.81
N LYS A 50 10.11 -17.89 -4.33
CA LYS A 50 11.49 -17.78 -3.82
C LYS A 50 12.49 -17.66 -4.96
N TYR A 51 13.61 -17.02 -4.68
CA TYR A 51 14.75 -16.95 -5.58
C TYR A 51 15.78 -17.99 -5.16
N GLN A 52 16.36 -18.70 -6.14
CA GLN A 52 17.39 -19.70 -5.92
C GLN A 52 18.57 -19.48 -6.88
N THR A 53 19.77 -19.48 -6.31
CA THR A 53 21.03 -19.48 -7.06
C THR A 53 21.37 -20.91 -7.49
N PHE A 54 21.75 -21.07 -8.75
CA PHE A 54 22.32 -22.30 -9.30
C PHE A 54 23.78 -22.05 -9.67
N ASP A 55 24.68 -22.99 -9.34
CA ASP A 55 26.13 -22.84 -9.56
C ASP A 55 26.51 -22.52 -11.01
N ASN A 56 25.74 -23.04 -11.97
CA ASN A 56 25.87 -22.73 -13.39
C ASN A 56 24.59 -23.04 -14.16
N HIS A 57 24.58 -22.73 -15.47
CA HIS A 57 23.43 -22.98 -16.34
C HIS A 57 23.06 -24.46 -16.44
N CYS A 58 24.04 -25.37 -16.35
CA CYS A 58 23.77 -26.81 -16.40
C CYS A 58 22.98 -27.26 -15.17
N THR A 59 23.37 -26.84 -13.96
CA THR A 59 22.65 -27.22 -12.74
C THR A 59 21.23 -26.64 -12.71
N PHE A 60 21.02 -25.46 -13.31
CA PHE A 60 19.70 -24.89 -13.55
C PHE A 60 18.84 -25.73 -14.52
N GLU A 61 19.39 -26.14 -15.66
CA GLU A 61 18.68 -26.99 -16.63
C GLU A 61 18.31 -28.38 -16.07
N VAL A 62 19.22 -28.98 -15.29
CA VAL A 62 18.94 -30.24 -14.58
C VAL A 62 17.77 -30.06 -13.63
N TYR A 63 17.75 -28.97 -12.87
CA TYR A 63 16.64 -28.67 -11.96
C TYR A 63 15.30 -28.50 -12.70
N MET A 64 15.27 -27.76 -13.81
CA MET A 64 14.06 -27.64 -14.64
C MET A 64 13.59 -28.99 -15.19
N CYS A 65 14.52 -29.84 -15.59
CA CYS A 65 14.21 -31.19 -16.08
C CYS A 65 13.61 -32.08 -14.97
N GLU A 66 14.14 -31.99 -13.76
CA GLU A 66 13.65 -32.74 -12.59
C GLU A 66 12.30 -32.21 -12.07
N HIS A 67 11.98 -30.93 -12.35
CA HIS A 67 10.77 -30.25 -11.89
C HIS A 67 9.88 -29.76 -13.06
N PRO A 68 9.43 -30.64 -13.96
CA PRO A 68 8.75 -30.25 -15.21
C PRO A 68 7.36 -29.62 -15.01
N LYS A 69 6.81 -29.71 -13.79
CA LYS A 69 5.51 -29.12 -13.42
C LYS A 69 5.65 -27.78 -12.67
N GLU A 70 6.86 -27.40 -12.30
CA GLU A 70 7.10 -26.14 -11.58
C GLU A 70 7.28 -25.00 -12.57
N MET A 71 6.65 -23.86 -12.30
CA MET A 71 6.89 -22.64 -13.07
C MET A 71 8.18 -21.99 -12.56
N ILE A 72 9.26 -22.14 -13.34
CA ILE A 72 10.59 -21.62 -13.01
C ILE A 72 10.95 -20.53 -14.03
N GLU A 73 11.34 -19.36 -13.56
CA GLU A 73 11.71 -18.21 -14.39
C GLU A 73 13.19 -17.86 -14.16
N LEU A 74 14.01 -17.85 -15.22
CA LEU A 74 15.38 -17.35 -15.13
C LEU A 74 15.38 -15.82 -15.01
N ILE A 75 15.94 -15.29 -13.92
CA ILE A 75 15.92 -13.87 -13.58
C ILE A 75 17.21 -13.18 -14.03
N SER A 76 18.37 -13.77 -13.74
CA SER A 76 19.66 -13.18 -14.11
C SER A 76 20.74 -14.25 -14.34
N LYS A 77 21.80 -13.87 -15.07
CA LYS A 77 23.01 -14.67 -15.26
C LYS A 77 24.06 -14.43 -14.16
N THR A 78 23.57 -14.14 -12.96
CA THR A 78 24.37 -13.92 -11.75
C THR A 78 23.71 -14.68 -10.60
N ALA A 79 24.41 -14.85 -9.48
CA ALA A 79 23.76 -15.36 -8.26
C ALA A 79 22.58 -14.48 -7.86
N CYS A 80 21.59 -15.07 -7.19
CA CYS A 80 20.51 -14.30 -6.58
C CYS A 80 21.09 -13.38 -5.50
N PRO A 81 20.51 -12.18 -5.31
CA PRO A 81 20.89 -11.31 -4.21
C PRO A 81 20.72 -12.07 -2.88
N GLU A 82 21.77 -12.20 -2.09
CA GLU A 82 21.70 -12.90 -0.79
C GLU A 82 20.85 -12.13 0.23
N GLU A 83 20.64 -10.84 -0.02
CA GLU A 83 19.72 -9.97 0.69
C GLU A 83 19.06 -9.01 -0.31
N PRO A 84 17.87 -8.44 -0.02
CA PRO A 84 17.41 -7.29 -0.79
C PRO A 84 18.55 -6.28 -0.89
N PRO A 85 18.77 -5.62 -2.05
CA PRO A 85 19.79 -4.60 -2.15
C PRO A 85 19.58 -3.64 -0.98
N THR A 86 20.57 -3.53 -0.11
CA THR A 86 20.59 -2.47 0.89
C THR A 86 20.61 -1.20 0.07
N ILE A 87 19.46 -0.54 -0.04
CA ILE A 87 19.40 0.78 -0.66
C ILE A 87 20.24 1.65 0.27
N ALA A 88 21.48 1.91 -0.14
CA ALA A 88 22.36 2.81 0.60
C ALA A 88 21.78 4.22 0.45
N CYS A 89 21.27 4.77 1.54
CA CYS A 89 20.68 6.10 1.58
C CYS A 89 21.76 7.19 1.75
N ASP A 90 22.94 6.97 1.15
CA ASP A 90 24.10 7.86 1.17
C ASP A 90 23.91 9.03 0.19
N ILE A 91 22.83 9.78 0.38
CA ILE A 91 22.46 10.92 -0.48
C ILE A 91 23.17 12.16 0.03
N ALA A 92 23.96 12.80 -0.83
CA ALA A 92 24.62 14.06 -0.53
C ALA A 92 23.66 15.23 -0.77
N CYS A 93 23.30 15.96 0.29
CA CYS A 93 22.51 17.17 0.19
C CYS A 93 23.40 18.39 -0.06
N THR A 94 23.05 19.21 -1.05
CA THR A 94 23.47 20.61 -1.11
C THR A 94 22.76 21.31 0.05
N GLY A 95 23.48 22.08 0.89
CA GLY A 95 22.97 22.64 2.16
C GLY A 95 21.88 23.73 2.01
N GLU A 96 20.93 23.53 1.12
CA GLU A 96 19.78 24.38 0.84
C GLU A 96 18.72 24.18 1.94
N GLN A 97 18.21 25.29 2.49
CA GLN A 97 17.21 25.28 3.55
C GLN A 97 15.79 25.30 2.97
N ASP A 98 15.37 24.15 2.44
CA ASP A 98 14.04 23.95 1.85
C ASP A 98 13.12 23.17 2.78
N THR A 99 12.80 23.79 3.91
CA THR A 99 12.05 23.13 4.98
C THR A 99 10.67 22.64 4.52
N VAL A 100 10.32 21.41 4.91
CA VAL A 100 9.01 20.81 4.65
C VAL A 100 8.36 20.23 5.91
N CYS A 101 7.04 20.27 5.96
CA CYS A 101 6.23 19.60 6.95
C CYS A 101 5.65 18.32 6.34
N VAL A 102 5.89 17.20 7.00
CA VAL A 102 5.50 15.88 6.51
C VAL A 102 4.59 15.21 7.53
N LYS A 103 3.48 14.65 7.06
CA LYS A 103 2.64 13.72 7.83
C LYS A 103 3.20 12.31 7.66
N LEU A 104 3.62 11.71 8.78
CA LEU A 104 4.15 10.36 8.85
C LEU A 104 3.04 9.30 8.79
N GLY A 105 3.41 8.05 8.55
CA GLY A 105 2.46 6.93 8.53
C GLY A 105 1.78 6.71 9.89
N SER A 106 2.46 7.13 10.96
CA SER A 106 1.91 7.18 12.33
C SER A 106 0.82 8.25 12.54
N GLY A 107 0.63 9.16 11.58
CA GLY A 107 -0.25 10.34 11.72
C GLY A 107 0.37 11.53 12.44
N LYS A 108 1.62 11.41 12.91
CA LYS A 108 2.38 12.54 13.47
C LYS A 108 2.90 13.46 12.35
N TYR A 109 3.16 14.71 12.71
CA TYR A 109 3.75 15.70 11.82
C TYR A 109 5.22 15.92 12.20
N GLN A 110 6.11 15.91 11.20
CA GLN A 110 7.53 16.12 11.39
C GLN A 110 8.06 17.16 10.40
N THR A 111 8.83 18.11 10.92
CA THR A 111 9.56 19.09 10.12
C THR A 111 10.89 18.49 9.65
N PHE A 112 11.16 18.57 8.36
CA PHE A 112 12.46 18.28 7.77
C PHE A 112 13.11 19.60 7.35
N GLU A 113 14.42 19.75 7.62
CA GLU A 113 15.15 20.99 7.36
C GLU A 113 15.29 21.28 5.85
N SER A 114 15.25 20.24 5.02
CA SER A 114 15.26 20.31 3.55
C SER A 114 14.43 19.17 2.92
N GLU A 115 13.93 19.36 1.68
CA GLU A 115 13.35 18.26 0.88
C GLU A 115 14.35 17.10 0.73
N CYS A 116 15.66 17.38 0.63
CA CYS A 116 16.69 16.35 0.55
C CYS A 116 16.75 15.46 1.82
N SER A 117 16.70 16.06 3.01
CA SER A 117 16.64 15.31 4.27
C SER A 117 15.37 14.44 4.37
N TYR A 118 14.26 14.90 3.80
CA TYR A 118 13.05 14.09 3.69
C TYR A 118 13.22 12.91 2.72
N VAL A 119 13.92 13.09 1.59
CA VAL A 119 14.20 11.99 0.64
C VAL A 119 15.07 10.90 1.30
N ILE A 120 16.06 11.29 2.11
CA ILE A 120 16.86 10.33 2.89
C ILE A 120 15.96 9.52 3.82
N TYR A 121 15.05 10.18 4.55
CA TYR A 121 14.11 9.51 5.43
C TYR A 121 13.21 8.50 4.69
N VAL A 122 12.64 8.86 3.54
CA VAL A 122 11.81 7.93 2.74
C VAL A 122 12.64 6.73 2.25
N CYS A 123 13.90 6.95 1.90
CA CYS A 123 14.83 5.88 1.53
C CYS A 123 15.08 4.90 2.69
N GLU A 124 15.26 5.41 3.92
CA GLU A 124 15.48 4.60 5.12
C GLU A 124 14.19 3.90 5.60
N HIS A 125 13.03 4.44 5.24
CA HIS A 125 11.71 3.95 5.65
C HIS A 125 10.79 3.57 4.46
N PRO A 126 11.19 2.64 3.58
CA PRO A 126 10.50 2.37 2.30
C PRO A 126 9.11 1.74 2.45
N LYS A 127 8.71 1.33 3.66
CA LYS A 127 7.40 0.74 3.97
C LYS A 127 6.45 1.73 4.65
N GLU A 128 6.94 2.91 5.03
CA GLU A 128 6.12 3.94 5.66
C GLU A 128 5.46 4.83 4.60
N ASN A 129 4.18 5.10 4.76
CA ASN A 129 3.47 6.01 3.87
C ASN A 129 3.52 7.43 4.45
N THR A 130 4.15 8.36 3.73
CA THR A 130 4.33 9.75 4.16
C THR A 130 3.79 10.73 3.13
N GLU A 131 3.41 11.92 3.58
CA GLU A 131 2.86 12.97 2.73
C GLU A 131 3.47 14.33 3.10
N ILE A 132 4.02 15.07 2.13
CA ILE A 132 4.39 16.47 2.33
C ILE A 132 3.09 17.29 2.40
N VAL A 133 2.84 17.91 3.55
CA VAL A 133 1.64 18.70 3.84
C VAL A 133 1.86 20.18 3.52
N SER A 134 3.07 20.69 3.74
CA SER A 134 3.43 22.08 3.40
C SER A 134 4.94 22.24 3.22
N ARG A 135 5.35 23.31 2.52
CA ARG A 135 6.76 23.75 2.39
C ARG A 135 7.13 24.78 3.46
N THR A 136 6.80 24.45 4.71
CA THR A 136 7.09 25.24 5.90
C THR A 136 7.32 24.28 7.06
N ALA A 137 7.81 24.76 8.20
CA ALA A 137 7.87 23.94 9.40
C ALA A 137 6.46 23.49 9.84
N CYS A 138 6.38 22.28 10.41
CA CYS A 138 5.15 21.82 11.05
C CYS A 138 4.80 22.69 12.27
N PRO A 139 3.50 22.91 12.53
CA PRO A 139 3.05 23.57 13.75
C PRO A 139 3.55 22.77 14.97
N LYS A 140 4.13 23.47 15.96
CA LYS A 140 4.82 22.83 17.10
C LYS A 140 3.89 22.19 18.13
N GLU A 141 2.57 22.34 18.02
CA GLU A 141 1.57 21.78 18.92
C GLU A 141 0.26 21.58 18.14
N PRO A 142 -0.70 20.76 18.63
CA PRO A 142 -1.90 20.48 17.86
C PRO A 142 -2.61 21.80 17.60
N THR A 143 -3.15 21.94 16.40
CA THR A 143 -4.17 22.96 16.10
C THR A 143 -5.05 23.14 17.33
N PRO A 144 -5.26 24.37 17.82
CA PRO A 144 -6.07 24.58 19.01
C PRO A 144 -7.34 23.76 18.86
N THR A 145 -7.59 22.86 19.81
CA THR A 145 -8.92 22.25 19.95
C THR A 145 -9.90 23.41 19.85
N PRO A 146 -10.85 23.39 18.91
CA PRO A 146 -11.79 24.48 18.79
C PRO A 146 -12.43 24.64 20.17
N THR A 147 -12.30 25.82 20.77
CA THR A 147 -13.02 26.14 21.99
C THR A 147 -14.49 26.22 21.61
N CYS A 148 -15.26 25.25 22.11
CA CYS A 148 -16.69 25.10 21.84
C CYS A 148 -17.49 25.81 22.94
N ASP A 149 -17.21 27.10 23.09
CA ASP A 149 -17.79 28.02 24.07
C ASP A 149 -18.56 29.15 23.38
N MET A 150 -19.27 28.84 22.28
CA MET A 150 -20.12 29.82 21.62
C MET A 150 -21.27 30.25 22.54
N ALA A 151 -21.35 31.55 22.81
CA ALA A 151 -22.50 32.13 23.49
C ALA A 151 -23.70 32.18 22.54
N CYS A 152 -24.69 31.33 22.78
CA CYS A 152 -25.93 31.31 22.03
C CYS A 152 -26.99 32.21 22.66
N MET A 153 -27.81 32.84 21.84
CA MET A 153 -28.98 33.57 22.32
C MET A 153 -30.05 32.58 22.76
N ASP A 154 -30.75 32.88 23.86
CA ASP A 154 -31.91 32.11 24.35
C ASP A 154 -33.15 32.34 23.47
N ILE A 155 -33.03 31.99 22.18
CA ILE A 155 -34.12 31.97 21.20
C ILE A 155 -34.51 30.53 20.96
N TRP A 156 -35.82 30.28 21.01
CA TRP A 156 -36.41 29.00 20.65
C TRP A 156 -36.76 28.97 19.15
N ASP A 157 -35.86 28.40 18.34
CA ASP A 157 -36.02 28.08 16.91
C ASP A 157 -35.49 26.67 16.65
N PRO A 158 -36.21 25.62 17.11
CA PRO A 158 -35.62 24.31 17.32
C PRO A 158 -35.19 23.62 16.02
N VAL A 159 -34.18 22.77 16.15
CA VAL A 159 -33.72 21.88 15.09
C VAL A 159 -33.57 20.47 15.61
N CYS A 160 -33.91 19.49 14.78
CA CYS A 160 -33.77 18.08 15.07
C CYS A 160 -32.57 17.53 14.31
N ALA A 161 -31.60 17.04 15.06
CA ALA A 161 -30.42 16.36 14.55
C ALA A 161 -30.62 14.84 14.63
N THR A 162 -30.40 14.14 13.52
CA THR A 162 -30.39 12.68 13.45
C THR A 162 -28.96 12.19 13.23
N PHE A 163 -28.42 11.45 14.19
CA PHE A 163 -27.06 10.93 14.15
C PHE A 163 -26.98 9.62 13.35
N GLN A 164 -25.77 9.23 12.94
CA GLN A 164 -25.56 8.00 12.16
C GLN A 164 -26.04 6.73 12.87
N ASP A 165 -26.06 6.71 14.20
CA ASP A 165 -26.56 5.59 15.01
C ASP A 165 -28.09 5.58 15.16
N GLY A 166 -28.79 6.52 14.51
CA GLY A 166 -30.24 6.66 14.53
C GLY A 166 -30.78 7.39 15.75
N ARG A 167 -29.92 7.86 16.67
CA ARG A 167 -30.37 8.74 17.76
C ARG A 167 -30.82 10.07 17.18
N THR A 168 -31.82 10.67 17.83
CA THR A 168 -32.32 12.00 17.48
C THR A 168 -32.25 12.92 18.69
N GLU A 169 -31.79 14.15 18.49
CA GLU A 169 -31.69 15.15 19.56
C GLU A 169 -32.22 16.51 19.07
N THR A 170 -33.02 17.16 19.91
CA THR A 170 -33.56 18.49 19.64
C THR A 170 -32.68 19.55 20.27
N PHE A 171 -32.22 20.49 19.48
CA PHE A 171 -31.48 21.67 19.92
C PHE A 171 -32.41 22.89 19.91
N GLY A 172 -32.23 23.82 20.85
CA GLY A 172 -33.09 25.00 20.97
C GLY A 172 -32.98 25.95 19.78
N ASN A 173 -31.82 25.96 19.10
CA ASN A 173 -31.57 26.72 17.88
C ASN A 173 -30.32 26.21 17.12
N ASP A 174 -30.10 26.77 15.93
CA ASP A 174 -28.94 26.47 15.07
C ASP A 174 -27.58 26.81 15.72
N CYS A 175 -27.52 27.74 16.67
CA CYS A 175 -26.28 28.06 17.38
C CYS A 175 -25.90 26.93 18.35
N GLU A 176 -26.86 26.47 19.15
CA GLU A 176 -26.66 25.39 20.12
C GLU A 176 -26.24 24.09 19.43
N LEU A 177 -26.88 23.74 18.31
CA LEU A 177 -26.46 22.61 17.48
C LEU A 177 -25.01 22.75 17.01
N ARG A 178 -24.62 23.91 16.48
CA ARG A 178 -23.24 24.15 16.02
C ARG A 178 -22.23 24.09 17.17
N ASN A 179 -22.60 24.54 18.37
CA ASN A 179 -21.74 24.48 19.54
C ASN A 179 -21.51 23.04 20.03
N ASP A 180 -22.53 22.19 19.98
CA ASP A 180 -22.35 20.76 20.26
C ASP A 180 -21.53 20.06 19.17
N MET A 181 -21.79 20.34 17.89
CA MET A 181 -21.05 19.75 16.76
C MET A 181 -19.57 20.15 16.73
N CYS A 182 -19.23 21.34 17.24
CA CYS A 182 -17.85 21.76 17.45
C CYS A 182 -17.06 20.74 18.30
N GLY A 183 -17.70 20.17 19.34
CA GLY A 183 -17.10 19.14 20.20
C GLY A 183 -17.08 17.74 19.58
N ARG A 184 -17.79 17.54 18.45
CA ARG A 184 -18.00 16.24 17.80
C ARG A 184 -17.74 16.27 16.28
N PRO A 185 -16.56 16.72 15.81
CA PRO A 185 -16.30 17.00 14.39
C PRO A 185 -16.29 15.76 13.45
N LYS A 186 -16.55 14.55 13.96
CA LYS A 186 -16.58 13.30 13.19
C LYS A 186 -17.97 12.65 13.12
N GLU A 187 -18.98 13.26 13.73
CA GLU A 187 -20.35 12.71 13.73
C GLU A 187 -21.13 13.33 12.56
N ASN A 188 -21.44 12.54 11.53
CA ASN A 188 -22.33 13.02 10.46
C ASN A 188 -23.75 13.11 11.00
N VAL A 189 -24.44 14.20 10.67
CA VAL A 189 -25.76 14.49 11.22
C VAL A 189 -26.70 15.03 10.14
N ASP A 190 -27.89 14.46 10.06
CA ASP A 190 -28.98 15.00 9.24
C ASP A 190 -29.80 15.98 10.09
N VAL A 191 -29.97 17.21 9.61
CA VAL A 191 -30.64 18.28 10.37
C VAL A 191 -31.96 18.65 9.71
N THR A 192 -33.03 18.67 10.51
CA THR A 192 -34.35 19.13 10.09
C THR A 192 -34.83 20.28 10.97
N LYS A 193 -35.66 21.17 10.41
CA LYS A 193 -36.28 22.27 11.17
C LYS A 193 -37.40 21.73 12.06
N GLY A 194 -37.46 22.20 13.30
CA GLY A 194 -38.42 21.77 14.31
C GLY A 194 -37.85 20.77 15.32
N GLU A 195 -38.67 20.40 16.30
CA GLU A 195 -38.32 19.38 17.30
C GLU A 195 -38.27 17.97 16.69
N CYS A 196 -37.51 17.07 17.31
CA CYS A 196 -37.50 15.67 16.93
C CYS A 196 -38.85 15.00 17.26
N PRO A 197 -39.29 14.04 16.42
CA PRO A 197 -40.47 13.23 16.73
C PRO A 197 -40.33 12.53 18.10
N LYS A 198 -41.38 12.57 18.91
CA LYS A 198 -41.44 11.80 20.16
C LYS A 198 -41.73 10.34 19.80
N SER A 199 -40.89 9.42 20.27
CA SER A 199 -41.09 7.97 20.14
C SER A 199 -42.20 7.44 21.04
#